data_AF-A0A8T5NU28-F1
#
_entry.id   AF-A0A8T5NU28-F1
#
_cell.length_a   1.000
_cell.length_b   1.000
_cell.length_c   1.000
_cell.angle_alpha   90.00
_cell.angle_beta   90.00
_cell.angle_gamma   90.00
#
_symmetry.space_group_name_H-M   'P 1'
#
loop_
_entity.id
_entity.type
_entity.pdbx_description
1 polymer ?
#
loop_
_entity_poly.entity_id
_entity_poly.type
_entity_poly.pdbx_seq_one_letter_code
_entity_poly.pdbx_strand_id
1 'polypeptide(L)'
;MVYLIICMTFTITLVAPVSAEENLACCQQTNSGETCRYTLADECDSTYQVGAFQFCEDSNFCKPGCCISPEGSCSKQVGRATCEAAGEGWRWTDSANCELEQCQKSCCVLAESECTFTT
;
A
#
# COMPACT_ATOMS: atom_id res chain seq x y z
N MET A 1 -6.86 57.58 23.26
CA MET A 1 -6.67 57.23 21.83
C MET A 1 -5.41 56.41 21.59
N VAL A 2 -4.29 56.71 22.27
CA VAL A 2 -3.03 55.92 22.21
C VAL A 2 -3.19 54.44 22.65
N TYR A 3 -4.05 54.16 23.65
CA TYR A 3 -4.24 52.79 24.17
C TYR A 3 -4.89 51.83 23.15
N LEU A 4 -5.76 52.33 22.28
CA LEU A 4 -6.39 51.54 21.21
C LEU A 4 -5.40 51.14 20.11
N ILE A 5 -4.40 51.99 19.86
CA ILE A 5 -3.37 51.75 18.84
C ILE A 5 -2.41 50.64 19.31
N ILE A 6 -2.06 50.62 20.59
CA ILE A 6 -1.16 49.62 21.19
C ILE A 6 -1.80 48.23 21.21
N CYS A 7 -3.12 48.13 21.47
CA CYS A 7 -3.84 46.85 21.45
C CYS A 7 -3.95 46.24 20.05
N MET A 8 -4.10 47.05 18.99
CA MET A 8 -4.18 46.54 17.62
C MET A 8 -2.83 46.05 17.07
N THR A 9 -1.72 46.63 17.53
CA THR A 9 -0.38 46.20 17.07
C THR A 9 0.08 44.87 17.69
N PHE A 10 -0.47 44.49 18.85
CA PHE A 10 -0.04 43.28 19.57
C PHE A 10 -0.67 41.99 19.02
N THR A 11 -1.76 42.06 18.28
CA THR A 11 -2.45 40.89 17.71
C THR A 11 -1.87 40.41 16.38
N ILE A 12 -1.08 41.23 15.67
CA ILE A 12 -0.64 40.94 14.31
C ILE A 12 0.66 40.09 14.29
N THR A 13 1.41 40.03 15.39
CA THR A 13 2.76 39.41 15.42
C THR A 13 2.81 37.93 15.78
N LEU A 14 1.66 37.27 16.01
CA LEU A 14 1.59 35.87 16.47
C LEU A 14 1.01 34.88 15.46
N VAL A 15 0.90 35.25 14.18
CA VAL A 15 0.55 34.28 13.13
C VAL A 15 1.84 33.59 12.66
N ALA A 16 2.18 32.47 13.28
CA ALA A 16 3.18 31.56 12.72
C ALA A 16 2.66 31.02 11.36
N PRO A 17 3.51 30.88 10.34
CA PRO A 17 3.12 30.17 9.13
C PRO A 17 2.79 28.73 9.49
N VAL A 18 1.52 28.36 9.37
CA VAL A 18 1.11 26.96 9.35
C VAL A 18 1.53 26.38 8.01
N SER A 19 2.53 25.48 8.02
CA SER A 19 2.87 24.68 6.85
C SER A 19 1.68 23.81 6.51
N ALA A 20 1.15 23.99 5.30
CA ALA A 20 0.00 23.25 4.79
C ALA A 20 0.31 21.74 4.71
N GLU A 21 -0.75 20.98 4.96
CA GLU A 21 -0.97 19.53 4.82
C GLU A 21 0.16 18.74 4.15
N GLU A 22 0.71 17.78 4.89
CA GLU A 22 1.55 16.73 4.33
C GLU A 22 0.75 16.05 3.21
N ASN A 23 1.17 16.24 1.95
CA ASN A 23 0.55 15.65 0.75
C ASN A 23 0.82 14.15 0.72
N LEU A 24 0.22 13.43 1.66
CA LEU A 24 0.33 11.99 1.76
C LEU A 24 -0.42 11.35 0.57
N ALA A 25 0.23 10.38 -0.04
CA ALA A 25 -0.23 9.65 -1.19
C ALA A 25 0.18 8.18 -1.09
N CYS A 26 -0.58 7.32 -1.76
CA CYS A 26 -0.12 5.97 -2.04
C CYS A 26 0.73 5.96 -3.31
N CYS A 27 1.99 5.59 -3.20
CA CYS A 27 2.86 5.36 -4.34
C CYS A 27 2.71 3.92 -4.82
N GLN A 28 2.43 3.70 -6.10
CA GLN A 28 2.60 2.39 -6.72
C GLN A 28 4.05 1.91 -6.56
N GLN A 29 5.01 2.82 -6.78
CA GLN A 29 6.42 2.63 -6.52
C GLN A 29 7.04 3.94 -6.02
N THR A 30 7.89 3.87 -5.00
CA THR A 30 8.66 5.01 -4.51
C THR A 30 9.93 5.20 -5.33
N ASN A 31 10.57 6.37 -5.21
CA ASN A 31 11.89 6.63 -5.78
C ASN A 31 12.97 5.64 -5.26
N SER A 32 12.73 5.02 -4.09
CA SER A 32 13.58 3.99 -3.50
C SER A 32 13.30 2.57 -4.02
N GLY A 33 12.29 2.40 -4.88
CA GLY A 33 11.89 1.11 -5.45
C GLY A 33 10.93 0.30 -4.59
N GLU A 34 10.38 0.87 -3.52
CA GLU A 34 9.39 0.19 -2.69
C GLU A 34 8.00 0.29 -3.32
N THR A 35 7.26 -0.81 -3.37
CA THR A 35 5.92 -0.84 -3.96
C THR A 35 4.83 -0.69 -2.90
N CYS A 36 3.72 -0.04 -3.27
CA CYS A 36 2.55 0.12 -2.40
C CYS A 36 2.83 0.75 -1.05
N ARG A 37 3.60 1.84 -1.05
CA ARG A 37 3.96 2.56 0.16
C ARG A 37 3.15 3.85 0.28
N TYR A 38 2.55 4.03 1.46
CA TYR A 38 1.89 5.28 1.82
C TYR A 38 2.93 6.25 2.37
N THR A 39 3.21 7.32 1.64
CA THR A 39 4.26 8.30 1.96
C THR A 39 3.94 9.64 1.32
N LEU A 40 4.87 10.60 1.33
CA LEU A 40 4.69 11.88 0.66
C LEU A 40 4.62 11.68 -0.85
N ALA A 41 3.76 12.44 -1.54
CA ALA A 41 3.63 12.37 -3.00
C ALA A 41 4.97 12.61 -3.72
N ASP A 42 5.86 13.43 -3.15
CA ASP A 42 7.21 13.70 -3.69
C ASP A 42 8.15 12.48 -3.63
N GLU A 43 7.90 11.53 -2.73
CA GLU A 43 8.66 10.29 -2.61
C GLU A 43 8.18 9.21 -3.60
N CYS A 44 7.07 9.44 -4.30
CA CYS A 44 6.58 8.57 -5.34
C CYS A 44 7.38 8.75 -6.64
N ASP A 45 7.66 7.65 -7.32
CA ASP A 45 8.23 7.72 -8.67
C ASP A 45 7.16 8.20 -9.66
N SER A 46 7.44 9.34 -10.31
CA SER A 46 6.53 10.00 -11.25
C SER A 46 6.19 9.19 -12.51
N THR A 47 6.92 8.10 -12.77
CA THR A 47 6.68 7.18 -13.90
C THR A 47 5.52 6.21 -13.61
N TYR A 48 5.16 6.03 -12.34
CA TYR A 48 4.15 5.08 -11.89
C TYR A 48 2.86 5.77 -11.42
N GLN A 49 1.83 4.97 -11.15
CA GLN A 49 0.56 5.51 -10.64
C GLN A 49 0.71 6.00 -9.21
N VAL A 50 0.10 7.16 -8.93
CA VAL A 50 0.09 7.77 -7.60
C VAL A 50 -1.35 8.03 -7.20
N GLY A 51 -1.73 7.49 -6.04
CA GLY A 51 -3.01 7.75 -5.42
C GLY A 51 -2.86 8.93 -4.45
N ALA A 52 -3.06 10.16 -4.95
CA ALA A 52 -3.04 11.34 -4.09
C ALA A 52 -4.20 11.30 -3.09
N PHE A 53 -3.93 11.62 -1.82
CA PHE A 53 -4.92 11.71 -0.73
C PHE A 53 -5.79 10.46 -0.52
N GLN A 54 -5.29 9.27 -0.85
CA GLN A 54 -6.00 8.01 -0.64
C GLN A 54 -5.09 6.96 -0.01
N PHE A 55 -5.67 6.09 0.83
CA PHE A 55 -4.96 4.95 1.36
C PHE A 55 -4.64 3.96 0.23
N CYS A 56 -3.52 3.24 0.37
CA CYS A 56 -3.11 2.27 -0.63
C CYS A 56 -4.13 1.17 -0.87
N GLU A 57 -4.90 0.81 0.15
CA GLU A 57 -5.92 -0.23 0.10
C GLU A 57 -7.11 0.13 -0.80
N ASP A 58 -7.41 1.42 -0.94
CA ASP A 58 -8.48 1.94 -1.79
C ASP A 58 -8.06 2.11 -3.26
N SER A 59 -6.75 2.04 -3.53
CA SER A 59 -6.20 2.28 -4.86
C SER A 59 -6.23 1.00 -5.72
N ASN A 60 -6.57 1.10 -7.01
CA ASN A 60 -6.64 -0.08 -7.89
C ASN A 60 -5.29 -0.81 -8.08
N PHE A 61 -4.17 -0.12 -7.88
CA PHE A 61 -2.82 -0.67 -8.08
C PHE A 61 -2.23 -1.26 -6.80
N CYS A 62 -2.73 -0.89 -5.61
CA CYS A 62 -2.27 -1.44 -4.33
C CYS A 62 -3.34 -2.08 -3.48
N LYS A 63 -4.58 -2.17 -4.00
CA LYS A 63 -5.68 -2.90 -3.38
C LYS A 63 -5.21 -4.29 -2.95
N PRO A 64 -5.43 -4.69 -1.69
CA PRO A 64 -5.05 -6.00 -1.21
C PRO A 64 -5.83 -7.08 -1.96
N GLY A 65 -5.10 -8.04 -2.51
CA GLY A 65 -5.65 -9.20 -3.20
C GLY A 65 -4.84 -10.45 -2.87
N CYS A 66 -4.96 -11.45 -3.74
CA CYS A 66 -4.15 -12.66 -3.66
C CYS A 66 -3.12 -12.67 -4.78
N CYS A 67 -1.86 -12.88 -4.41
CA CYS A 67 -0.77 -13.07 -5.35
C CYS A 67 -0.40 -14.56 -5.42
N ILE A 68 -0.40 -15.12 -6.61
CA ILE A 68 -0.17 -16.54 -6.88
C ILE A 68 1.19 -16.65 -7.57
N SER A 69 2.12 -17.38 -6.96
CA SER A 69 3.41 -17.71 -7.55
C SER A 69 3.28 -18.74 -8.68
N PRO A 70 4.23 -18.80 -9.62
CA PRO A 70 4.28 -19.85 -10.64
C PRO A 70 4.37 -21.27 -10.05
N GLU A 71 4.86 -21.41 -8.81
CA GLU A 71 4.95 -22.68 -8.09
C GLU A 71 3.66 -23.05 -7.33
N GLY A 72 2.58 -22.29 -7.51
CA GLY A 72 1.29 -22.56 -6.87
C GLY A 72 1.21 -22.15 -5.40
N SER A 73 2.22 -21.47 -4.86
CA SER A 73 2.13 -20.83 -3.53
C SER A 73 1.41 -19.50 -3.64
N CYS A 74 0.52 -19.21 -2.67
CA CYS A 74 -0.28 -18.00 -2.68
C CYS A 74 -0.03 -17.12 -1.45
N SER A 75 0.07 -15.81 -1.69
CA SER A 75 0.27 -14.78 -0.68
C SER A 75 -0.99 -13.92 -0.57
N LYS A 76 -1.61 -13.94 0.61
CA LYS A 76 -2.82 -13.18 0.95
C LYS A 76 -2.46 -11.71 1.24
N GLN A 77 -3.45 -10.82 1.07
CA GLN A 77 -3.33 -9.38 1.34
C GLN A 77 -2.14 -8.71 0.63
N VAL A 78 -1.80 -9.17 -0.58
CA VAL A 78 -0.72 -8.58 -1.37
C VAL A 78 -1.31 -7.57 -2.35
N GLY A 79 -0.77 -6.36 -2.37
CA GLY A 79 -1.12 -5.34 -3.35
C GLY A 79 -0.74 -5.75 -4.77
N ARG A 80 -1.53 -5.35 -5.76
CA ARG A 80 -1.32 -5.74 -7.16
C ARG A 80 0.08 -5.39 -7.68
N ALA A 81 0.55 -4.17 -7.47
CA ALA A 81 1.87 -3.74 -7.92
C ALA A 81 2.99 -4.56 -7.27
N THR A 82 2.88 -4.90 -5.98
CA THR A 82 3.84 -5.78 -5.30
C THR A 82 3.86 -7.18 -5.90
N CYS A 83 2.70 -7.70 -6.29
CA CYS A 83 2.61 -9.02 -6.94
C CYS A 83 3.25 -9.01 -8.34
N GLU A 84 2.97 -7.99 -9.13
CA GLU A 84 3.54 -7.84 -10.47
C GLU A 84 5.06 -7.58 -10.41
N ALA A 85 5.55 -6.92 -9.35
CA ALA A 85 6.98 -6.71 -9.10
C ALA A 85 7.73 -7.98 -8.65
N ALA A 86 7.03 -9.02 -8.18
CA ALA A 86 7.65 -10.26 -7.72
C ALA A 86 8.27 -11.10 -8.86
N GLY A 87 7.92 -10.81 -10.11
CA GLY A 87 8.54 -11.38 -11.31
C GLY A 87 7.56 -12.02 -12.28
N GLU A 88 8.10 -12.65 -13.32
CA GLU A 88 7.28 -13.31 -14.34
C GLU A 88 6.58 -14.56 -13.80
N GLY A 89 5.34 -14.78 -14.24
CA GLY A 89 4.53 -15.93 -13.83
C GLY A 89 3.73 -15.73 -12.54
N TRP A 90 3.98 -14.64 -11.80
CA TRP A 90 3.12 -14.24 -10.70
C TRP A 90 1.78 -13.71 -11.22
N ARG A 91 0.68 -14.11 -10.56
CA ARG A 91 -0.68 -13.72 -10.93
C ARG A 91 -1.40 -13.12 -9.75
N TRP A 92 -1.88 -11.89 -9.91
CA TRP A 92 -2.71 -11.24 -8.91
C TRP A 92 -4.20 -11.43 -9.18
N THR A 93 -5.01 -11.56 -8.13
CA THR A 93 -6.47 -11.58 -8.20
C THR A 93 -7.09 -10.76 -7.06
N ASP A 94 -8.32 -10.28 -7.24
CA ASP A 94 -9.05 -9.42 -6.28
C ASP A 94 -9.49 -10.16 -5.01
N SER A 95 -9.31 -11.48 -4.93
CA SER A 95 -9.65 -12.27 -3.74
C SER A 95 -8.59 -12.10 -2.65
N ALA A 96 -8.76 -11.12 -1.74
CA ALA A 96 -7.82 -10.89 -0.63
C ALA A 96 -7.54 -12.13 0.25
N ASN A 97 -8.51 -13.05 0.33
CA ASN A 97 -8.40 -14.28 1.13
C ASN A 97 -7.69 -15.44 0.43
N CYS A 98 -7.31 -15.30 -0.85
CA CYS A 98 -6.78 -16.39 -1.67
C CYS A 98 -7.68 -17.65 -1.64
N GLU A 99 -9.01 -17.48 -1.70
CA GLU A 99 -9.99 -18.59 -1.72
C GLU A 99 -10.07 -19.25 -3.11
N LEU A 100 -8.92 -19.62 -3.65
CA LEU A 100 -8.77 -20.24 -4.96
C LEU A 100 -8.33 -21.68 -4.78
N GLU A 101 -8.80 -22.57 -5.64
CA GLU A 101 -8.43 -23.99 -5.61
C GLU A 101 -6.91 -24.18 -5.69
N GLN A 102 -6.20 -23.40 -6.51
CA GLN A 102 -4.74 -23.45 -6.58
C GLN A 102 -4.01 -23.04 -5.29
N CYS A 103 -4.67 -22.31 -4.39
CA CYS A 103 -4.11 -21.85 -3.13
C CYS A 103 -4.48 -22.76 -1.95
N GLN A 104 -5.47 -23.63 -2.14
CA GLN A 104 -5.89 -24.61 -1.15
C GLN A 104 -4.95 -25.82 -1.21
N LYS A 105 -3.76 -25.68 -0.59
CA LYS A 105 -2.91 -26.84 -0.30
C LYS A 105 -3.66 -27.74 0.70
N SER A 106 -4.36 -28.75 0.19
CA SER A 106 -4.92 -29.80 1.03
C SER A 106 -3.78 -30.74 1.46
N CYS A 107 -3.61 -30.91 2.77
CA CYS A 107 -2.76 -31.98 3.27
C CYS A 107 -3.46 -33.30 2.95
N CYS A 108 -2.85 -34.12 2.09
CA CYS A 108 -3.31 -35.49 1.90
C CYS A 108 -2.94 -36.28 3.16
N VAL A 109 -3.93 -36.58 4.02
CA VAL A 109 -3.71 -37.41 5.21
C VAL A 109 -3.54 -38.85 4.75
N LEU A 110 -2.30 -39.27 4.55
CA LEU A 110 -1.96 -40.70 4.46
C LEU A 110 -2.03 -41.25 5.89
N ALA A 111 -2.69 -42.41 6.04
CA ALA A 111 -3.05 -42.98 7.32
C ALA A 111 -1.86 -43.02 8.30
N GLU A 112 -2.11 -42.51 9.51
CA GLU A 112 -1.24 -42.47 10.69
C GLU A 112 -0.01 -41.54 10.60
N SER A 113 -0.27 -40.26 10.89
CA SER A 113 0.67 -39.30 11.53
C SER A 113 1.69 -38.55 10.69
N GLU A 114 1.70 -38.63 9.35
CA GLU A 114 2.69 -37.89 8.55
C GLU A 114 2.04 -37.15 7.37
N CYS A 115 1.83 -35.84 7.56
CA CYS A 115 1.41 -34.96 6.46
C CYS A 115 2.61 -34.70 5.54
N THR A 116 2.61 -35.33 4.36
CA THR A 116 3.52 -34.97 3.26
C THR A 116 2.86 -33.92 2.37
N PHE A 117 3.57 -32.84 2.08
CA PHE A 117 3.15 -31.84 1.09
C PHE A 117 3.35 -32.45 -0.30
N THR A 118 2.25 -32.69 -1.04
CA THR A 118 2.34 -33.00 -2.47
C THR A 118 2.16 -31.72 -3.27
N THR A 119 3.02 -31.54 -4.27
CA THR A 119 2.93 -30.50 -5.31
C THR A 119 1.81 -30.82 -6.29
#